data_AF-A0A0F9Y8R4-F1
#
_entry.id   AF-A0A0F9Y8R4-F1
#
_cell.length_a   1.000
_cell.length_b   1.000
_cell.length_c   1.000
_cell.angle_alpha   90.00
_cell.angle_beta   90.00
_cell.angle_gamma   90.00
#
_symmetry.space_group_name_H-M   'P 1'
#
loop_
_entity.id
_entity.type
_entity.pdbx_description
1 polymer ?
#
loop_
_entity_poly.entity_id
_entity_poly.type
_entity_poly.pdbx_seq_one_letter_code
_entity_poly.pdbx_strand_id
1 'polypeptide(L)'
;MKYNKIIFLYLLTIITLNIKCNDIITFFFKPFPASNDASIAAKRAEKIKIPGKMQKYTLRAITKSHLTAGIFCTYGGYITTSDLNGQVIFPRKHSEPKVTIVVTRSITPIIMLENTVHHWEIANRDVTKMYEIERKYDAATRAYFWDTKEVKIPTDNIISEDSIVIIAYPKHIYIPSGITPTIKDPQLLLPNIYIKNNIEKLTNSLYIFNIKNFLAPTNNIFKKEKMSYSQQIKE
;
A
#
# COMPACT_ATOMS: atom_id res chain seq x y z
N MET A 1 13.21 48.88 25.85
CA MET A 1 12.29 47.80 26.31
C MET A 1 11.22 47.36 25.29
N LYS A 2 10.85 48.13 24.25
CA LYS A 2 9.82 47.70 23.27
C LYS A 2 10.26 46.57 22.32
N TYR A 3 11.55 46.48 21.97
CA TYR A 3 12.08 45.49 21.03
C TYR A 3 12.06 44.04 21.54
N ASN A 4 12.22 43.81 22.85
CA ASN A 4 12.24 42.45 23.42
C ASN A 4 10.90 41.74 23.34
N LYS A 5 9.77 42.49 23.34
CA LYS A 5 8.43 41.91 23.21
C LYS A 5 8.14 41.41 21.79
N ILE A 6 8.69 42.10 20.78
CA ILE A 6 8.51 41.72 19.37
C ILE A 6 9.29 40.43 19.08
N ILE A 7 10.54 40.33 19.56
CA ILE A 7 11.38 39.13 19.39
C ILE A 7 10.73 37.90 20.04
N PHE A 8 10.15 38.04 21.23
CA PHE A 8 9.47 36.94 21.91
C PHE A 8 8.22 36.46 21.14
N LEU A 9 7.48 37.39 20.51
CA LEU A 9 6.31 37.05 19.70
C LEU A 9 6.69 36.29 18.41
N TYR A 10 7.80 36.67 17.76
CA TYR A 10 8.35 35.94 16.62
C TYR A 10 8.90 34.56 17.00
N LEU A 11 9.51 34.43 18.18
CA LEU A 11 9.97 33.12 18.66
C LEU A 11 8.77 32.18 18.93
N LEU A 12 7.67 32.71 19.49
CA LEU A 12 6.47 31.94 19.78
C LEU A 12 5.77 31.44 18.50
N THR A 13 5.71 32.27 17.44
CA THR A 13 5.10 31.89 16.17
C THR A 13 5.92 30.84 15.40
N ILE A 14 7.25 30.89 15.48
CA ILE A 14 8.13 29.85 14.89
C ILE A 14 7.94 28.49 15.60
N ILE A 15 7.71 28.48 16.92
CA ILE A 15 7.46 27.23 17.69
C ILE A 15 6.09 26.63 17.33
N THR A 16 5.10 27.45 16.97
CA THR A 16 3.77 26.95 16.55
C THR A 16 3.72 26.44 15.11
N LEU A 17 4.72 26.75 14.28
CA LEU A 17 4.84 26.26 12.90
C LEU A 17 5.46 24.86 12.81
N ASN A 18 5.28 24.02 13.85
CA ASN A 18 5.44 22.58 13.72
C ASN A 18 4.35 22.06 12.78
N ILE A 19 4.59 22.19 11.49
CA ILE A 19 3.80 21.57 10.43
C ILE A 19 3.78 20.08 10.76
N LYS A 20 2.62 19.58 11.20
CA LYS A 20 2.37 18.15 11.27
C LYS A 20 2.43 17.62 9.84
N CYS A 21 3.63 17.22 9.41
CA CYS A 21 3.79 16.42 8.22
C CYS A 21 3.16 15.07 8.54
N ASN A 22 2.08 14.72 7.85
CA ASN A 22 1.50 13.39 7.99
C ASN A 22 2.45 12.41 7.33
N ASP A 23 3.01 11.48 8.11
CA ASP A 23 3.84 10.40 7.58
C ASP A 23 3.09 9.63 6.49
N ILE A 24 3.81 9.17 5.47
CA ILE A 24 3.24 8.44 4.33
C ILE A 24 3.90 7.08 4.15
N ILE A 25 3.16 6.16 3.55
CA ILE A 25 3.66 4.89 3.06
C ILE A 25 3.68 4.97 1.53
N THR A 26 4.83 4.72 0.92
CA THR A 26 5.03 4.76 -0.53
C THR A 26 5.64 3.46 -1.02
N PHE A 27 5.15 2.96 -2.15
CA PHE A 27 5.76 1.83 -2.86
C PHE A 27 5.51 1.94 -4.37
N PHE A 28 6.21 1.12 -5.14
CA PHE A 28 6.16 1.16 -6.59
C PHE A 28 5.88 -0.21 -7.18
N PHE A 29 4.94 -0.27 -8.12
CA PHE A 29 4.79 -1.38 -9.04
C PHE A 29 5.79 -1.25 -10.18
N LYS A 30 6.53 -2.32 -10.47
CA LYS A 30 7.48 -2.41 -11.59
C LYS A 30 7.14 -3.61 -12.46
N PRO A 31 7.36 -3.54 -13.79
CA PRO A 31 7.18 -4.72 -14.63
C PRO A 31 8.20 -5.81 -14.27
N PHE A 32 7.77 -7.07 -14.31
CA PHE A 32 8.64 -8.23 -14.22
C PHE A 32 8.91 -8.82 -15.62
N PRO A 33 10.13 -9.29 -15.93
CA PRO A 33 11.35 -9.15 -15.13
C PRO A 33 11.79 -7.68 -15.05
N ALA A 34 12.48 -7.32 -13.96
CA ALA A 34 13.06 -5.99 -13.80
C ALA A 34 14.00 -5.72 -14.99
N SER A 35 13.67 -4.72 -15.80
CA SER A 35 14.15 -4.57 -17.18
C SER A 35 15.62 -4.15 -17.35
N ASN A 36 16.50 -4.49 -16.41
CA ASN A 36 17.93 -4.15 -16.49
C ASN A 36 18.77 -5.14 -17.30
N ASP A 37 18.16 -6.17 -17.89
CA ASP A 37 18.86 -7.04 -18.81
C ASP A 37 19.11 -6.33 -20.15
N ALA A 38 20.31 -5.75 -20.31
CA ALA A 38 20.83 -5.28 -21.60
C ALA A 38 20.69 -6.37 -22.70
N SER A 39 20.73 -7.64 -22.30
CA SER A 39 20.48 -8.80 -23.16
C SER A 39 19.05 -8.86 -23.74
N ILE A 40 18.04 -8.40 -23.00
CA ILE A 40 16.64 -8.34 -23.49
C ILE A 40 16.46 -7.17 -24.45
N ALA A 41 17.10 -6.03 -24.17
CA ALA A 41 17.10 -4.88 -25.07
C ALA A 41 17.77 -5.22 -26.41
N ALA A 42 18.93 -5.87 -26.37
CA ALA A 42 19.64 -6.35 -27.57
C ALA A 42 18.79 -7.36 -28.36
N LYS A 43 18.21 -8.38 -27.70
CA LYS A 43 17.29 -9.35 -28.33
C LYS A 43 16.04 -8.71 -28.93
N ARG A 44 15.56 -7.58 -28.39
CA ARG A 44 14.44 -6.81 -28.96
C ARG A 44 14.89 -5.99 -30.16
N ALA A 45 16.04 -5.33 -30.08
CA ALA A 45 16.62 -4.56 -31.18
C ALA A 45 16.85 -5.42 -32.42
N GLU A 46 17.36 -6.65 -32.25
CA GLU A 46 17.52 -7.61 -33.36
C GLU A 46 16.18 -7.99 -34.01
N LYS A 47 15.12 -8.17 -33.21
CA LYS A 47 13.78 -8.55 -33.70
C LYS A 47 13.02 -7.42 -34.38
N ILE A 48 13.40 -6.16 -34.12
CA ILE A 48 12.82 -4.96 -34.76
C ILE A 48 13.31 -4.80 -36.20
N LYS A 49 14.50 -5.34 -36.54
CA LYS A 49 15.06 -5.31 -37.90
C LYS A 49 14.25 -6.12 -38.93
N ILE A 50 13.28 -6.94 -38.49
CA ILE A 50 12.45 -7.77 -39.37
C ILE A 50 11.23 -6.94 -39.83
N PRO A 51 11.03 -6.73 -41.15
CA PRO A 51 9.86 -6.03 -41.68
C PRO A 51 8.54 -6.63 -41.19
N GLY A 52 7.56 -5.77 -40.86
CA GLY A 52 6.24 -6.18 -40.34
C GLY A 52 6.20 -6.54 -38.84
N LYS A 53 7.35 -6.79 -38.18
CA LYS A 53 7.38 -7.04 -36.74
C LYS A 53 7.46 -5.77 -35.90
N MET A 54 7.91 -4.65 -36.47
CA MET A 54 8.02 -3.35 -35.80
C MET A 54 6.68 -2.89 -35.19
N GLN A 55 5.60 -2.89 -35.98
CA GLN A 55 4.26 -2.47 -35.54
C GLN A 55 3.74 -3.31 -34.36
N LYS A 56 3.94 -4.63 -34.41
CA LYS A 56 3.58 -5.55 -33.32
C LYS A 56 4.36 -5.28 -32.04
N TYR A 57 5.64 -4.93 -32.14
CA TYR A 57 6.47 -4.59 -30.98
C TYR A 57 6.16 -3.20 -30.43
N THR A 58 5.85 -2.21 -31.27
CA THR A 58 5.41 -0.88 -30.84
C THR A 58 4.08 -0.94 -30.09
N LEU A 59 3.08 -1.66 -30.63
CA LEU A 59 1.81 -1.89 -29.93
C LEU A 59 2.01 -2.65 -28.61
N ARG A 60 2.90 -3.65 -28.59
CA ARG A 60 3.28 -4.35 -27.35
C ARG A 60 4.01 -3.46 -26.35
N ALA A 61 4.82 -2.51 -26.81
CA ALA A 61 5.50 -1.57 -25.93
C ALA A 61 4.53 -0.58 -25.30
N ILE A 62 3.58 -0.04 -26.08
CA ILE A 62 2.52 0.86 -25.62
C ILE A 62 1.57 0.14 -24.64
N THR A 63 1.19 -1.11 -24.93
CA THR A 63 0.37 -1.89 -23.99
C THR A 63 1.14 -2.28 -22.73
N LYS A 64 2.47 -2.47 -22.82
CA LYS A 64 3.33 -2.77 -21.66
C LYS A 64 3.67 -1.54 -20.81
N SER A 65 3.75 -0.34 -21.39
CA SER A 65 4.06 0.89 -20.65
C SER A 65 3.02 1.23 -19.59
N HIS A 66 1.82 0.65 -19.69
CA HIS A 66 0.75 0.83 -18.72
C HIS A 66 0.56 -0.35 -17.77
N LEU A 67 1.42 -1.36 -17.72
CA LEU A 67 1.22 -2.53 -16.85
C LEU A 67 1.13 -2.19 -15.36
N THR A 68 1.83 -1.14 -14.94
CA THR A 68 1.99 -0.76 -13.54
C THR A 68 0.96 0.27 -13.07
N ALA A 69 0.22 0.91 -13.98
CA ALA A 69 -0.75 1.96 -13.66
C ALA A 69 -2.17 1.41 -13.42
N GLY A 70 -2.94 2.08 -12.56
CA GLY A 70 -4.35 1.76 -12.31
C GLY A 70 -4.58 0.46 -11.51
N ILE A 71 -3.61 0.06 -10.68
CA ILE A 71 -3.74 -1.08 -9.78
C ILE A 71 -4.34 -0.57 -8.47
N PHE A 72 -5.52 -1.08 -8.13
CA PHE A 72 -6.23 -0.67 -6.92
C PHE A 72 -5.60 -1.26 -5.66
N CYS A 73 -5.44 -0.39 -4.67
CA CYS A 73 -4.97 -0.75 -3.34
C CYS A 73 -5.87 -0.11 -2.28
N THR A 74 -6.00 -0.76 -1.12
CA THR A 74 -6.66 -0.18 0.06
C THR A 74 -5.77 -0.25 1.29
N TYR A 75 -5.96 0.68 2.23
CA TYR A 75 -5.23 0.73 3.51
C TYR A 75 -5.98 1.63 4.49
N GLY A 76 -6.31 1.14 5.70
CA GLY A 76 -7.00 1.95 6.72
C GLY A 76 -8.28 2.64 6.23
N GLY A 77 -9.04 1.97 5.37
CA GLY A 77 -10.26 2.52 4.73
C GLY A 77 -10.02 3.49 3.56
N TYR A 78 -8.77 3.87 3.26
CA TYR A 78 -8.43 4.61 2.04
C TYR A 78 -8.43 3.68 0.84
N ILE A 79 -8.82 4.22 -0.32
CA ILE A 79 -8.65 3.59 -1.63
C ILE A 79 -7.74 4.47 -2.47
N THR A 80 -6.80 3.86 -3.15
CA THR A 80 -5.98 4.55 -4.16
C THR A 80 -5.68 3.63 -5.33
N THR A 81 -5.10 4.20 -6.38
CA THR A 81 -4.61 3.47 -7.54
C THR A 81 -3.19 3.85 -7.83
N SER A 82 -2.42 2.92 -8.39
CA SER A 82 -1.09 3.24 -8.86
C SER A 82 -1.09 4.25 -10.01
N ASP A 83 -0.16 5.18 -9.99
CA ASP A 83 0.00 6.19 -11.04
C ASP A 83 0.69 5.63 -12.31
N LEU A 84 1.02 6.51 -13.26
CA LEU A 84 1.73 6.13 -14.49
C LEU A 84 3.13 5.54 -14.24
N ASN A 85 3.76 5.88 -13.12
CA ASN A 85 5.06 5.34 -12.69
C ASN A 85 4.91 4.09 -11.81
N GLY A 86 3.68 3.62 -11.57
CA GLY A 86 3.38 2.53 -10.65
C GLY A 86 3.44 2.92 -9.18
N GLN A 87 3.57 4.22 -8.85
CA GLN A 87 3.63 4.71 -7.49
C GLN A 87 2.28 4.60 -6.80
N VAL A 88 2.29 4.13 -5.56
CA VAL A 88 1.16 4.15 -4.64
C VAL A 88 1.57 4.88 -3.37
N ILE A 89 0.71 5.78 -2.88
CA ILE A 89 0.93 6.57 -1.68
C ILE A 89 -0.29 6.43 -0.77
N PHE A 90 -0.05 6.17 0.52
CA PHE A 90 -1.06 6.18 1.58
C PHE A 90 -0.63 7.08 2.74
N PRO A 91 -1.57 7.75 3.42
CA PRO A 91 -1.28 8.38 4.70
C PRO A 91 -1.05 7.30 5.75
N ARG A 92 0.10 7.29 6.42
CA ARG A 92 0.46 6.30 7.44
C ARG A 92 -0.41 6.48 8.68
N LYS A 93 -1.01 5.39 9.20
CA LYS A 93 -1.89 5.39 10.38
C LYS A 93 -1.28 4.73 11.63
N HIS A 94 -0.16 4.03 11.49
CA HIS A 94 0.55 3.38 12.58
C HIS A 94 1.98 3.95 12.75
N SER A 95 2.52 3.85 13.97
CA SER A 95 3.88 4.29 14.29
C SER A 95 4.95 3.21 14.08
N GLU A 96 4.53 1.95 14.05
CA GLU A 96 5.42 0.80 13.90
C GLU A 96 6.04 0.75 12.50
N PRO A 97 7.34 0.43 12.34
CA PRO A 97 7.96 0.31 11.03
C PRO A 97 7.70 -1.08 10.44
N LYS A 98 6.44 -1.54 10.50
CA LYS A 98 5.95 -2.84 10.04
C LYS A 98 4.71 -2.61 9.19
N VAL A 99 4.68 -3.22 8.01
CA VAL A 99 3.55 -3.17 7.10
C VAL A 99 3.20 -4.58 6.65
N THR A 100 1.91 -4.91 6.72
CA THR A 100 1.38 -6.15 6.17
C THR A 100 0.82 -5.87 4.78
N ILE A 101 1.21 -6.66 3.77
CA ILE A 101 0.65 -6.60 2.43
C ILE A 101 -0.17 -7.86 2.16
N VAL A 102 -1.43 -7.66 1.76
CA VAL A 102 -2.34 -8.73 1.33
C VAL A 102 -2.57 -8.60 -0.16
N VAL A 103 -2.27 -9.65 -0.92
CA VAL A 103 -2.60 -9.72 -2.35
C VAL A 103 -3.77 -10.68 -2.51
N THR A 104 -4.91 -10.17 -2.95
CA THR A 104 -6.13 -10.97 -3.11
C THR A 104 -6.99 -10.43 -4.24
N ARG A 105 -7.85 -11.30 -4.79
CA ARG A 105 -8.86 -10.90 -5.77
C ARG A 105 -9.98 -10.09 -5.12
N SER A 106 -10.34 -10.39 -3.89
CA SER A 106 -11.49 -9.80 -3.22
C SER A 106 -11.44 -9.95 -1.70
N ILE A 107 -11.97 -8.95 -1.04
CA ILE A 107 -12.26 -8.83 0.39
C ILE A 107 -13.76 -8.64 0.61
N THR A 108 -14.26 -9.00 1.79
CA THR A 108 -15.68 -8.85 2.14
C THR A 108 -15.79 -8.03 3.42
N PRO A 109 -16.65 -6.98 3.45
CA PRO A 109 -16.90 -6.27 4.70
C PRO A 109 -17.84 -7.10 5.57
N ILE A 110 -17.50 -7.26 6.84
CA ILE A 110 -18.41 -7.81 7.84
C ILE A 110 -19.11 -6.64 8.53
N ILE A 111 -20.43 -6.58 8.38
CA ILE A 111 -21.27 -5.45 8.76
C ILE A 111 -21.95 -5.76 10.10
N MET A 112 -21.96 -4.80 11.03
CA MET A 112 -22.75 -4.83 12.27
C MET A 112 -24.06 -4.03 12.12
N LEU A 113 -24.75 -3.82 13.24
CA LEU A 113 -25.92 -2.95 13.33
C LEU A 113 -25.68 -1.60 12.64
N GLU A 114 -26.71 -1.07 11.99
CA GLU A 114 -26.70 0.25 11.34
C GLU A 114 -25.67 0.42 10.19
N ASN A 115 -25.35 -0.66 9.47
CA ASN A 115 -24.43 -0.64 8.32
C ASN A 115 -22.99 -0.23 8.66
N THR A 116 -22.58 -0.40 9.93
CA THR A 116 -21.20 -0.14 10.35
C THR A 116 -20.30 -1.32 9.98
N VAL A 117 -19.20 -1.08 9.28
CA VAL A 117 -18.20 -2.12 8.99
C VAL A 117 -17.43 -2.46 10.27
N HIS A 118 -17.51 -3.70 10.75
CA HIS A 118 -16.72 -4.18 11.88
C HIS A 118 -15.27 -4.42 11.47
N HIS A 119 -15.07 -5.19 10.40
CA HIS A 119 -13.77 -5.59 9.89
C HIS A 119 -13.90 -6.10 8.45
N TRP A 120 -12.75 -6.35 7.83
CA TRP A 120 -12.64 -6.93 6.50
C TRP A 120 -12.13 -8.35 6.58
N GLU A 121 -12.71 -9.23 5.79
CA GLU A 121 -12.27 -10.62 5.66
C GLU A 121 -11.76 -10.92 4.24
N ILE A 122 -10.83 -11.87 4.15
CA ILE A 122 -10.38 -12.44 2.89
C ILE A 122 -11.46 -13.37 2.34
N ALA A 123 -12.03 -13.02 1.18
CA ALA A 123 -13.12 -13.81 0.58
C ALA A 123 -12.65 -15.17 0.03
N ASN A 124 -11.40 -15.25 -0.47
CA ASN A 124 -10.87 -16.46 -1.08
C ASN A 124 -9.45 -16.77 -0.58
N ARG A 125 -9.34 -17.66 0.41
CA ARG A 125 -8.07 -17.99 1.07
C ARG A 125 -7.04 -18.62 0.14
N ASP A 126 -7.46 -19.57 -0.70
CA ASP A 126 -6.57 -20.36 -1.56
C ASP A 126 -5.86 -19.54 -2.64
N VAL A 127 -6.45 -18.40 -3.00
CA VAL A 127 -5.93 -17.47 -4.02
C VAL A 127 -5.51 -16.14 -3.41
N THR A 128 -5.11 -16.15 -2.14
CA THR A 128 -4.57 -14.99 -1.42
C THR A 128 -3.14 -15.25 -0.97
N LYS A 129 -2.32 -14.21 -0.97
CA LYS A 129 -0.97 -14.25 -0.38
C LYS A 129 -0.81 -13.08 0.57
N MET A 130 -0.13 -13.32 1.69
CA MET A 130 0.12 -12.30 2.72
C MET A 130 1.62 -12.20 2.98
N TYR A 131 2.10 -10.97 3.16
CA TYR A 131 3.50 -10.66 3.37
C TYR A 131 3.64 -9.70 4.55
N GLU A 132 4.62 -9.93 5.40
CA GLU A 132 5.05 -8.97 6.42
C GLU A 132 6.36 -8.31 5.97
N ILE A 133 6.41 -7.00 6.09
CA ILE A 133 7.57 -6.18 5.75
C ILE A 133 7.94 -5.37 6.99
N GLU A 134 9.08 -5.67 7.60
CA GLU A 134 9.52 -5.05 8.84
C GLU A 134 10.88 -4.37 8.66
N ARG A 135 11.02 -3.11 9.10
CA ARG A 135 12.31 -2.42 9.07
C ARG A 135 13.14 -2.85 10.26
N LYS A 136 14.32 -3.40 9.99
CA LYS A 136 15.31 -3.79 10.99
C LYS A 136 16.57 -2.97 10.85
N TYR A 137 17.33 -2.93 11.93
CA TYR A 137 18.66 -2.32 11.98
C TYR A 137 19.69 -3.42 12.17
N ASP A 138 20.69 -3.48 11.29
CA ASP A 138 21.83 -4.37 11.46
C ASP A 138 22.98 -3.62 12.12
N ALA A 139 23.39 -4.08 13.30
CA ALA A 139 24.49 -3.47 14.06
C ALA A 139 25.86 -3.69 13.39
N ALA A 140 26.03 -4.76 12.60
CA ALA A 140 27.31 -5.07 11.95
C ALA A 140 27.57 -4.13 10.77
N THR A 141 26.59 -3.98 9.87
CA THR A 141 26.69 -3.08 8.71
C THR A 141 26.29 -1.63 9.01
N ARG A 142 25.73 -1.37 10.20
CA ARG A 142 25.17 -0.08 10.64
C ARG A 142 24.11 0.48 9.68
N ALA A 143 23.39 -0.38 8.98
CA ALA A 143 22.41 -0.03 7.98
C ALA A 143 21.00 -0.49 8.38
N TYR A 144 19.99 0.23 7.87
CA TYR A 144 18.59 -0.21 7.96
C TYR A 144 18.24 -1.06 6.74
N PHE A 145 17.38 -2.05 6.95
CA PHE A 145 16.86 -2.87 5.86
C PHE A 145 15.42 -3.28 6.13
N TRP A 146 14.68 -3.54 5.05
CA TRP A 146 13.40 -4.22 5.08
C TRP A 146 13.62 -5.73 5.05
N ASP A 147 13.03 -6.43 6.02
CA ASP A 147 12.91 -7.89 6.05
C ASP A 147 11.50 -8.27 5.58
N THR A 148 11.40 -8.79 4.35
CA THR A 148 10.13 -9.18 3.74
C THR A 148 9.95 -10.69 3.79
N LYS A 149 8.83 -11.16 4.35
CA LYS A 149 8.52 -12.59 4.48
C LYS A 149 7.09 -12.88 4.06
N GLU A 150 6.89 -13.95 3.30
CA GLU A 150 5.54 -14.50 3.07
C GLU A 150 5.07 -15.17 4.37
N VAL A 151 3.89 -14.79 4.84
CA VAL A 151 3.28 -15.31 6.07
C VAL A 151 2.00 -16.06 5.76
N LYS A 152 1.61 -16.95 6.67
CA LYS A 152 0.34 -17.68 6.54
C LYS A 152 -0.82 -16.71 6.80
N ILE A 153 -1.87 -16.86 6.00
CA ILE A 153 -3.15 -16.17 6.23
C ILE A 153 -3.69 -16.59 7.61
N PRO A 154 -4.16 -15.66 8.44
CA PRO A 154 -4.71 -15.98 9.76
C PRO A 154 -5.92 -16.91 9.64
N THR A 155 -6.20 -17.69 10.69
CA THR A 155 -7.24 -18.72 10.68
C THR A 155 -8.65 -18.14 10.51
N ASP A 156 -8.88 -16.96 11.07
CA ASP A 156 -10.13 -16.20 11.03
C ASP A 156 -10.35 -15.42 9.72
N ASN A 157 -9.38 -15.42 8.80
CA ASN A 157 -9.39 -14.64 7.56
C ASN A 157 -9.50 -13.11 7.75
N ILE A 158 -9.33 -12.61 8.98
CA ILE A 158 -9.48 -11.19 9.29
C ILE A 158 -8.26 -10.43 8.76
N ILE A 159 -8.53 -9.31 8.08
CA ILE A 159 -7.51 -8.38 7.60
C ILE A 159 -7.36 -7.27 8.62
N SER A 160 -6.14 -7.11 9.17
CA SER A 160 -5.84 -5.98 10.05
C SER A 160 -6.01 -4.66 9.31
N GLU A 161 -6.55 -3.64 9.98
CA GLU A 161 -6.79 -2.30 9.42
C GLU A 161 -5.51 -1.63 8.88
N ASP A 162 -4.36 -1.99 9.46
CA ASP A 162 -3.03 -1.53 9.07
C ASP A 162 -2.42 -2.31 7.90
N SER A 163 -3.20 -3.19 7.26
CA SER A 163 -2.75 -3.95 6.09
C SER A 163 -3.01 -3.17 4.81
N ILE A 164 -2.04 -3.18 3.90
CA ILE A 164 -2.23 -2.75 2.53
C ILE A 164 -2.81 -3.92 1.74
N VAL A 165 -4.02 -3.78 1.22
CA VAL A 165 -4.63 -4.79 0.34
C VAL A 165 -4.45 -4.38 -1.11
N ILE A 166 -3.80 -5.23 -1.90
CA ILE A 166 -3.66 -5.08 -3.34
C ILE A 166 -4.72 -5.95 -4.01
N ILE A 167 -5.64 -5.31 -4.74
CA ILE A 167 -6.71 -6.01 -5.45
C ILE A 167 -6.19 -6.51 -6.79
N ALA A 168 -5.69 -7.75 -6.78
CA ALA A 168 -5.17 -8.47 -7.93
C ALA A 168 -5.03 -9.96 -7.64
N TYR A 169 -4.99 -10.78 -8.69
CA TYR A 169 -4.62 -12.19 -8.53
C TYR A 169 -3.15 -12.31 -8.09
N PRO A 170 -2.83 -13.10 -7.05
CA PRO A 170 -1.45 -13.27 -6.60
C PRO A 170 -0.50 -13.84 -7.65
N LYS A 171 -1.00 -14.65 -8.60
CA LYS A 171 -0.19 -15.16 -9.72
C LYS A 171 0.38 -14.03 -10.61
N HIS A 172 -0.24 -12.84 -10.62
CA HIS A 172 0.20 -11.69 -11.41
C HIS A 172 1.13 -10.74 -10.63
N ILE A 173 1.23 -10.92 -9.31
CA ILE A 173 2.05 -10.10 -8.42
C ILE A 173 3.26 -10.91 -7.95
N TYR A 174 4.38 -10.24 -7.78
CA TYR A 174 5.57 -10.80 -7.16
C TYR A 174 6.13 -9.80 -6.16
N ILE A 175 6.17 -10.20 -4.90
CA ILE A 175 6.79 -9.44 -3.82
C ILE A 175 8.10 -10.14 -3.48
N PRO A 176 9.25 -9.47 -3.62
CA PRO A 176 10.55 -10.07 -3.33
C PRO A 176 10.65 -10.33 -1.82
N SER A 177 10.84 -11.60 -1.44
CA SER A 177 11.14 -11.98 -0.06
C SER A 177 12.64 -11.82 0.22
N GLY A 178 12.98 -11.57 1.49
CA GLY A 178 14.34 -11.35 1.95
C GLY A 178 14.64 -9.89 2.27
N ILE A 179 15.90 -9.52 2.17
CA ILE A 179 16.45 -8.27 2.67
C ILE A 179 16.54 -7.23 1.55
N THR A 180 16.00 -6.03 1.78
CA THR A 180 16.16 -4.87 0.89
C THR A 180 16.71 -3.68 1.68
N PRO A 181 17.84 -3.06 1.27
CA PRO A 181 18.40 -1.92 1.99
C PRO A 181 17.43 -0.74 2.01
N THR A 182 17.41 0.01 3.12
CA THR A 182 16.56 1.18 3.29
C THR A 182 17.21 2.22 4.21
N ILE A 183 16.54 3.35 4.37
CA ILE A 183 16.95 4.43 5.29
C ILE A 183 15.97 4.56 6.46
N LYS A 184 16.45 5.15 7.55
CA LYS A 184 15.60 5.49 8.69
C LYS A 184 14.85 6.79 8.42
N ASP A 185 13.69 6.66 7.81
CA ASP A 185 12.78 7.77 7.55
C ASP A 185 11.42 7.55 8.24
N PRO A 186 10.76 8.60 8.78
CA PRO A 186 9.37 8.52 9.22
C PRO A 186 8.40 8.11 8.11
N GLN A 187 8.70 8.50 6.87
CA GLN A 187 8.01 8.02 5.68
C GLN A 187 8.49 6.61 5.34
N LEU A 188 7.55 5.70 5.13
CA LEU A 188 7.88 4.31 4.81
C LEU A 188 7.96 4.15 3.29
N LEU A 189 9.18 4.15 2.76
CA LEU A 189 9.42 3.71 1.38
C LEU A 189 9.61 2.19 1.36
N LEU A 190 8.58 1.45 0.97
CA LEU A 190 8.61 -0.01 0.92
C LEU A 190 9.37 -0.52 -0.33
N PRO A 191 9.82 -1.79 -0.31
CA PRO A 191 10.40 -2.43 -1.48
C PRO A 191 9.45 -2.42 -2.70
N ASN A 192 10.04 -2.47 -3.90
CA ASN A 192 9.26 -2.53 -5.13
C ASN A 192 8.47 -3.84 -5.22
N ILE A 193 7.24 -3.74 -5.72
CA ILE A 193 6.37 -4.87 -6.03
C ILE A 193 6.38 -5.08 -7.54
N TYR A 194 6.44 -6.32 -8.01
CA TYR A 194 6.59 -6.61 -9.42
C TYR A 194 5.33 -7.20 -10.05
N ILE A 195 5.04 -6.77 -11.27
CA ILE A 195 3.89 -7.21 -12.07
C ILE A 195 4.36 -8.21 -13.12
N LYS A 196 3.97 -9.47 -12.95
CA LYS A 196 4.32 -10.58 -13.86
C LYS A 196 3.57 -10.52 -15.19
N ASN A 197 2.26 -10.33 -15.11
CA ASN A 197 1.34 -10.38 -16.25
C ASN A 197 0.37 -9.20 -16.20
N ASN A 198 -0.39 -9.00 -17.27
CA ASN A 198 -1.42 -7.97 -17.29
C ASN A 198 -2.46 -8.26 -16.19
N ILE A 199 -2.73 -7.25 -15.36
CA ILE A 199 -3.77 -7.31 -14.33
C ILE A 199 -5.12 -7.03 -14.98
N GLU A 200 -6.16 -7.74 -14.56
CA GLU A 200 -7.54 -7.55 -15.01
C GLU A 200 -8.14 -6.26 -14.41
N LYS A 201 -7.65 -5.10 -14.86
CA LYS A 201 -7.98 -3.80 -14.25
C LYS A 201 -9.46 -3.49 -14.25
N LEU A 202 -10.18 -3.83 -15.32
CA LEU A 202 -11.63 -3.59 -15.43
C LEU A 202 -12.41 -4.41 -14.40
N THR A 203 -12.10 -5.70 -14.28
CA THR A 203 -12.71 -6.57 -13.27
C THR A 203 -12.44 -6.04 -11.86
N ASN A 204 -11.20 -5.66 -11.59
CA ASN A 204 -10.80 -5.13 -10.30
C ASN A 204 -11.46 -3.76 -10.01
N SER A 205 -11.62 -2.90 -11.02
CA SER A 205 -12.27 -1.60 -10.86
C SER A 205 -13.75 -1.76 -10.54
N LEU A 206 -14.47 -2.62 -11.29
CA LEU A 206 -15.88 -2.91 -11.04
C LEU A 206 -16.08 -3.48 -9.63
N TYR A 207 -15.20 -4.38 -9.20
CA TYR A 207 -15.21 -4.90 -7.84
C TYR A 207 -15.00 -3.80 -6.78
N ILE A 208 -13.99 -2.94 -6.96
CA ILE A 208 -13.76 -1.80 -6.04
C ILE A 208 -14.95 -0.85 -6.00
N PHE A 209 -15.58 -0.53 -7.14
CA PHE A 209 -16.77 0.30 -7.17
C PHE A 209 -17.91 -0.28 -6.32
N ASN A 210 -18.08 -1.60 -6.32
CA ASN A 210 -19.12 -2.26 -5.52
C ASN A 210 -18.86 -2.15 -4.00
N ILE A 211 -17.60 -2.11 -3.57
CA ILE A 211 -17.26 -2.03 -2.14
C ILE A 211 -16.89 -0.62 -1.67
N LYS A 212 -16.77 0.36 -2.59
CA LYS A 212 -16.31 1.72 -2.30
C LYS A 212 -17.13 2.41 -1.20
N ASN A 213 -18.44 2.15 -1.15
CA ASN A 213 -19.31 2.77 -0.15
C ASN A 213 -18.99 2.33 1.29
N PHE A 214 -18.30 1.20 1.46
CA PHE A 214 -17.85 0.68 2.76
C PHE A 214 -16.42 1.11 3.11
N LEU A 215 -15.73 1.79 2.19
CA LEU A 215 -14.34 2.23 2.33
C LEU A 215 -14.34 3.73 2.58
N ALA A 216 -14.40 4.09 3.85
CA ALA A 216 -14.16 5.44 4.33
C ALA A 216 -12.92 5.43 5.23
N PRO A 217 -12.08 6.50 5.20
CA PRO A 217 -10.97 6.64 6.14
C PRO A 217 -11.44 6.37 7.58
N THR A 218 -10.78 5.45 8.27
CA THR A 218 -11.16 5.12 9.64
C THR A 218 -10.91 6.33 10.55
N ASN A 219 -11.99 6.84 11.15
CA ASN A 219 -11.92 7.74 12.29
C ASN A 219 -12.22 6.88 13.52
N ASN A 220 -11.23 6.67 14.38
CA ASN A 220 -11.46 5.99 15.66
C ASN A 220 -12.35 6.87 16.55
N ILE A 221 -13.66 6.72 16.46
CA ILE A 221 -14.63 7.34 17.37
C ILE A 221 -14.76 6.47 18.62
N PHE A 222 -13.65 6.09 19.24
CA PHE A 222 -13.69 5.48 20.56
C PHE A 222 -13.81 6.58 21.61
N LYS A 223 -14.99 7.21 21.69
CA LYS A 223 -15.41 7.85 22.94
C LYS A 223 -16.12 6.77 23.74
N LYS A 224 -15.36 6.00 24.52
CA LYS A 224 -15.95 5.17 25.57
C LYS A 224 -16.61 6.15 26.54
N GLU A 225 -17.88 6.45 26.36
CA GLU A 225 -18.64 7.11 27.41
C GLU A 225 -18.50 6.20 28.63
N LYS A 226 -17.92 6.74 29.70
CA LYS A 226 -17.98 6.11 31.01
C LYS A 226 -19.44 6.15 31.46
N MET A 227 -20.30 5.31 30.88
CA MET A 227 -21.55 4.98 31.54
C MET A 227 -21.17 4.18 32.78
N SER A 228 -21.39 4.78 33.94
CA SER A 228 -21.29 4.07 35.21
C SER A 228 -22.30 2.93 35.18
N TYR A 229 -21.93 1.75 35.68
CA TYR A 229 -22.81 0.58 35.79
C TYR A 229 -24.13 0.92 36.51
N SER A 230 -24.11 1.93 37.38
CA SER A 230 -25.27 2.48 38.09
C SER A 230 -26.33 3.18 37.21
N GLN A 231 -26.05 3.44 35.93
CA GLN A 231 -27.00 4.06 34.99
C GLN A 231 -27.71 3.05 34.10
N GLN A 232 -27.26 1.79 34.05
CA GLN A 232 -27.91 0.71 33.29
C GLN A 232 -29.04 0.03 34.07
N ILE A 233 -29.19 0.35 35.35
CA ILE A 233 -30.25 -0.17 36.24
C ILE A 233 -31.10 1.01 36.70
N LYS A 234 -31.91 1.57 35.80
CA LYS A 234 -33.13 2.30 36.18
C LYS A 234 -34.21 2.00 35.15
N GLU A 235 -35.23 1.30 35.62
CA GLU A 235 -36.57 1.19 35.04
C GLU A 235 -37.22 2.57 34.85
#